data_AF-F0STS1-F1
#
_entry.id   AF-F0STS1-F1
#
_cell.length_a   1.000
_cell.length_b   1.000
_cell.length_c   1.000
_cell.angle_alpha   90.00
_cell.angle_beta   90.00
_cell.angle_gamma   90.00
#
_symmetry.space_group_name_H-M   'P 1'
#
loop_
_entity.id
_entity.type
_entity.pdbx_description
1 polymer ?
#
loop_
_entity_poly.entity_id
_entity_poly.type
_entity_poly.pdbx_seq_one_letter_code
_entity_poly.pdbx_strand_id
1 'polypeptide(L)'
;MTETIDASIRLSTIDNAIQLAVMAGCGIYAAVLFLRRKEQTWFLLTCFYGAFALGLIYWLLFLVFRSDVPRLSPVSDLSWLASVLFLLVLQTTIRLPEERAYRPPLAWAVPAFCAVMGLYFFQWGDYFLNILWEVLLGICGYSALRGLLFARRQSGGLRSRQYFHGAVLAFVLLEHGLWVASGHWQGGTLLNPYYWFDFLLSATFFTFLPTLKKAVTE
;
A
#
# COMPACT_ATOMS: atom_id res chain seq x y z
N MET A 1 33.99 3.91 4.32
CA MET A 1 32.89 3.63 5.27
C MET A 1 31.94 4.82 5.40
N THR A 2 32.45 6.05 5.56
CA THR A 2 31.63 7.27 5.61
C THR A 2 30.94 7.60 4.27
N GLU A 3 31.66 7.53 3.14
CA GLU A 3 31.07 7.79 1.80
C GLU A 3 29.95 6.82 1.42
N THR A 4 30.08 5.55 1.81
CA THR A 4 29.08 4.51 1.53
C THR A 4 27.81 4.69 2.35
N ILE A 5 27.93 5.19 3.58
CA ILE A 5 26.79 5.51 4.47
C ILE A 5 26.06 6.76 3.94
N ASP A 6 26.81 7.80 3.57
CA ASP A 6 26.26 9.02 2.97
C ASP A 6 25.51 8.73 1.67
N ALA A 7 26.05 7.86 0.82
CA ALA A 7 25.39 7.44 -0.42
C ALA A 7 24.06 6.70 -0.14
N SER A 8 24.03 5.82 0.87
CA SER A 8 22.79 5.12 1.25
C SER A 8 21.72 6.05 1.81
N ILE A 9 22.10 7.00 2.66
CA ILE A 9 21.16 7.97 3.25
C ILE A 9 20.63 8.89 2.15
N ARG A 10 21.48 9.39 1.25
CA ARG A 10 21.03 10.23 0.13
C ARG A 10 20.04 9.49 -0.76
N LEU A 11 20.34 8.24 -1.12
CA LEU A 11 19.46 7.48 -2.01
C LEU A 11 18.12 7.13 -1.32
N SER A 12 18.16 6.77 -0.03
CA SER A 12 16.97 6.54 0.81
C SER A 12 16.15 7.81 1.09
N THR A 13 16.72 9.00 0.91
CA THR A 13 15.94 10.24 1.00
C THR A 13 15.28 10.55 -0.35
N ILE A 14 15.98 10.28 -1.45
CA ILE A 14 15.48 10.56 -2.80
C ILE A 14 14.29 9.66 -3.17
N ASP A 15 14.37 8.35 -2.92
CA ASP A 15 13.29 7.42 -3.21
C ASP A 15 12.02 7.77 -2.43
N ASN A 16 12.14 7.98 -1.12
CA ASN A 16 11.05 8.36 -0.24
C ASN A 16 10.44 9.72 -0.62
N ALA A 17 11.27 10.68 -1.07
CA ALA A 17 10.80 11.96 -1.57
C ALA A 17 10.03 11.84 -2.89
N ILE A 18 10.47 10.95 -3.79
CA ILE A 18 9.75 10.62 -5.03
C ILE A 18 8.40 9.99 -4.67
N GLN A 19 8.38 8.99 -3.79
CA GLN A 19 7.15 8.35 -3.36
C GLN A 19 6.19 9.36 -2.71
N LEU A 20 6.70 10.26 -1.86
CA LEU A 20 5.88 11.33 -1.29
C LEU A 20 5.30 12.26 -2.36
N ALA A 21 6.08 12.65 -3.37
CA ALA A 21 5.60 13.48 -4.48
C ALA A 21 4.48 12.78 -5.27
N VAL A 22 4.62 11.48 -5.52
CA VAL A 22 3.59 10.64 -6.15
C VAL A 22 2.32 10.62 -5.30
N MET A 23 2.45 10.39 -3.99
CA MET A 23 1.31 10.34 -3.07
C MET A 23 0.60 11.68 -2.95
N ALA A 24 1.35 12.79 -2.87
CA ALA A 24 0.80 14.13 -2.85
C ALA A 24 0.06 14.46 -4.16
N GLY A 25 0.67 14.18 -5.31
CA GLY A 25 0.04 14.41 -6.62
C GLY A 25 -1.24 13.60 -6.82
N CYS A 26 -1.20 12.29 -6.50
CA CYS A 26 -2.37 11.42 -6.58
C CYS A 26 -3.46 11.83 -5.58
N GLY A 27 -3.05 12.19 -4.36
CA GLY A 27 -3.93 12.69 -3.29
C GLY A 27 -4.65 13.97 -3.68
N ILE A 28 -3.92 14.97 -4.20
CA ILE A 28 -4.51 16.23 -4.69
C ILE A 28 -5.50 15.96 -5.81
N TYR A 29 -5.14 15.09 -6.77
CA TYR A 29 -6.05 14.75 -7.87
C TYR A 29 -7.33 14.05 -7.36
N ALA A 30 -7.20 13.07 -6.47
CA ALA A 30 -8.34 12.42 -5.82
C ALA A 30 -9.20 13.42 -5.04
N ALA A 31 -8.58 14.36 -4.32
CA ALA A 31 -9.28 15.41 -3.59
C ALA A 31 -10.06 16.34 -4.51
N VAL A 32 -9.48 16.75 -5.65
CA VAL A 32 -10.17 17.57 -6.66
C VAL A 32 -11.38 16.81 -7.22
N LEU A 33 -11.25 15.51 -7.50
CA LEU A 33 -12.38 14.69 -7.95
C LEU A 33 -13.45 14.55 -6.87
N PHE A 34 -13.07 14.37 -5.60
CA PHE A 34 -14.00 14.37 -4.48
C PHE A 34 -14.75 15.70 -4.38
N LEU A 35 -14.06 16.83 -4.46
CA LEU A 35 -14.68 18.15 -4.39
C LEU A 35 -15.66 18.39 -5.54
N ARG A 36 -15.37 17.87 -6.75
CA ARG A 36 -16.22 18.00 -7.93
C ARG A 36 -17.42 17.04 -7.94
N ARG A 37 -17.23 15.78 -7.56
CA ARG A 37 -18.24 14.72 -7.68
C ARG A 37 -19.00 14.44 -6.39
N LYS A 38 -18.42 14.79 -5.23
CA LYS A 38 -18.94 14.51 -3.88
C LYS A 38 -19.19 13.02 -3.60
N GLU A 39 -18.53 12.12 -4.33
CA GLU A 39 -18.64 10.68 -4.10
C GLU A 39 -17.72 10.24 -2.95
N GLN A 40 -18.23 9.39 -2.07
CA GLN A 40 -17.50 8.86 -0.91
C GLN A 40 -16.22 8.10 -1.30
N THR A 41 -16.18 7.48 -2.48
CA THR A 41 -15.03 6.70 -2.97
C THR A 41 -13.79 7.57 -3.20
N TRP A 42 -13.94 8.76 -3.79
CA TRP A 42 -12.84 9.71 -3.97
C TRP A 42 -12.35 10.30 -2.64
N PHE A 43 -13.25 10.49 -1.69
CA PHE A 43 -12.87 10.90 -0.33
C PHE A 43 -11.99 9.84 0.34
N LEU A 44 -12.43 8.58 0.35
CA LEU A 44 -11.67 7.49 0.96
C LEU A 44 -10.31 7.28 0.28
N LEU A 45 -10.24 7.42 -1.05
CA LEU A 45 -8.95 7.36 -1.76
C LEU A 45 -8.04 8.54 -1.40
N THR A 46 -8.60 9.74 -1.20
CA THR A 46 -7.84 10.90 -0.71
C THR A 46 -7.30 10.64 0.69
N CYS A 47 -8.10 10.07 1.59
CA CYS A 47 -7.68 9.71 2.94
C CYS A 47 -6.59 8.63 2.94
N PHE A 48 -6.68 7.63 2.06
CA PHE A 48 -5.63 6.65 1.84
C PHE A 48 -4.30 7.33 1.48
N TYR A 49 -4.29 8.18 0.44
CA TYR A 49 -3.07 8.88 0.04
C TYR A 49 -2.54 9.82 1.12
N GLY A 50 -3.42 10.58 1.76
CA GLY A 50 -3.05 11.55 2.79
C GLY A 50 -2.45 10.89 4.03
N ALA A 51 -3.06 9.80 4.51
CA ALA A 51 -2.54 9.05 5.66
C ALA A 51 -1.19 8.40 5.34
N PHE A 52 -1.02 7.81 4.16
CA PHE A 52 0.25 7.22 3.79
C PHE A 52 1.33 8.29 3.60
N ALA A 53 1.01 9.41 2.95
CA ALA A 53 1.90 10.56 2.77
C ALA A 53 2.34 11.17 4.12
N LEU A 54 1.43 11.23 5.11
CA LEU A 54 1.77 11.70 6.45
C LEU A 54 2.81 10.78 7.13
N GLY A 55 2.67 9.46 6.95
CA GLY A 55 3.65 8.48 7.42
C GLY A 55 5.02 8.67 6.77
N LEU A 56 5.04 8.92 5.44
CA LEU A 56 6.25 9.22 4.68
C LEU A 56 6.89 10.56 5.06
N ILE A 57 6.11 11.61 5.30
CA ILE A 57 6.64 12.90 5.75
C ILE A 57 7.35 12.73 7.09
N TYR A 58 6.72 12.02 8.03
CA TYR A 58 7.36 11.75 9.31
C TYR A 58 8.65 10.94 9.13
N TRP A 59 8.63 9.92 8.27
CA TRP A 59 9.79 9.08 7.97
C TRP A 59 10.93 9.88 7.32
N LEU A 60 10.63 10.73 6.33
CA LEU A 60 11.62 11.60 5.68
C LEU A 60 12.21 12.62 6.64
N LEU A 61 11.38 13.27 7.46
CA LEU A 61 11.86 14.18 8.51
C LEU A 61 12.80 13.44 9.45
N PHE A 62 12.49 12.19 9.79
CA PHE A 62 13.38 11.36 10.58
C PHE A 62 14.72 11.15 9.89
N LEU A 63 14.73 10.69 8.64
CA LEU A 63 15.96 10.43 7.86
C LEU A 63 16.85 11.67 7.71
N VAL A 64 16.24 12.86 7.61
CA VAL A 64 16.96 14.12 7.40
C VAL A 64 17.50 14.71 8.72
N PHE A 65 16.72 14.64 9.80
CA PHE A 65 17.06 15.34 11.06
C PHE A 65 17.72 14.46 12.12
N ARG A 66 17.63 13.13 12.04
CA ARG A 66 18.22 12.22 13.01
C ARG A 66 19.34 11.40 12.36
N SER A 67 20.51 11.38 13.00
CA SER A 67 21.66 10.56 12.59
C SER A 67 21.49 9.07 12.86
N ASP A 68 20.49 8.70 13.68
CA ASP A 68 20.30 7.34 14.18
C ASP A 68 18.94 6.84 13.70
N VAL A 69 18.87 5.89 12.77
CA VAL A 69 17.61 5.26 12.32
C VAL A 69 16.90 4.66 13.54
N PRO A 70 15.65 5.01 13.84
CA PRO A 70 15.01 4.53 15.05
C PRO A 70 14.69 3.05 14.82
N ARG A 71 14.72 2.23 15.88
CA ARG A 71 14.26 0.85 15.74
C ARG A 71 12.75 0.79 15.42
N LEU A 72 12.00 1.85 15.74
CA LEU A 72 10.54 1.96 15.62
C LEU A 72 10.12 3.42 15.36
N SER A 73 9.16 3.65 14.45
CA SER A 73 8.49 4.93 14.25
C SER A 73 6.98 4.76 14.42
N PRO A 74 6.46 4.70 15.67
CA PRO A 74 5.05 4.41 15.91
C PRO A 74 4.10 5.36 15.18
N VAL A 75 4.53 6.61 14.94
CA VAL A 75 3.73 7.59 14.20
C VAL A 75 3.62 7.23 12.73
N SER A 76 4.73 6.87 12.07
CA SER A 76 4.69 6.42 10.66
C SER A 76 3.89 5.15 10.51
N ASP A 77 4.14 4.16 11.39
CA ASP A 77 3.49 2.85 11.35
C ASP A 77 1.96 2.98 11.51
N LEU A 78 1.50 3.78 12.49
CA LEU A 78 0.08 4.05 12.68
C LEU A 78 -0.54 4.80 11.49
N SER A 79 0.21 5.70 10.85
CA SER A 79 -0.26 6.45 9.69
C SER A 79 -0.44 5.54 8.47
N TRP A 80 0.51 4.63 8.24
CA TRP A 80 0.39 3.62 7.20
C TRP A 80 -0.75 2.63 7.49
N LEU A 81 -0.93 2.19 8.75
CA LEU A 81 -2.06 1.35 9.14
C LEU A 81 -3.40 2.05 8.86
N ALA A 82 -3.50 3.35 9.21
CA ALA A 82 -4.68 4.15 8.91
C ALA A 82 -4.95 4.24 7.39
N SER A 83 -3.90 4.33 6.58
CA SER A 83 -4.05 4.33 5.13
C SER A 83 -4.68 3.03 4.63
N VAL A 84 -4.17 1.86 5.04
CA VAL A 84 -4.69 0.57 4.60
C VAL A 84 -6.12 0.35 5.11
N LEU A 85 -6.47 0.90 6.28
CA LEU A 85 -7.87 0.95 6.74
C LEU A 85 -8.77 1.74 5.78
N PHE A 86 -8.36 2.93 5.33
CA PHE A 86 -9.14 3.68 4.33
C PHE A 86 -9.27 2.90 3.01
N LEU A 87 -8.22 2.21 2.57
CA LEU A 87 -8.27 1.36 1.38
C LEU A 87 -9.22 0.17 1.56
N LEU A 88 -9.25 -0.45 2.75
CA LEU A 88 -10.18 -1.51 3.08
C LEU A 88 -11.62 -0.99 3.08
N VAL A 89 -11.89 0.16 3.71
CA VAL A 89 -13.23 0.78 3.67
C VAL A 89 -13.63 1.10 2.23
N LEU A 90 -12.72 1.65 1.42
CA LEU A 90 -12.96 1.91 -0.01
C LEU A 90 -13.37 0.64 -0.76
N GLN A 91 -12.65 -0.47 -0.54
CA GLN A 91 -13.03 -1.77 -1.11
C GLN A 91 -14.42 -2.22 -0.66
N THR A 92 -14.81 -1.97 0.59
CA THR A 92 -16.16 -2.29 1.05
C THR A 92 -17.24 -1.38 0.45
N THR A 93 -16.92 -0.12 0.13
CA THR A 93 -17.86 0.83 -0.48
C THR A 93 -18.18 0.49 -1.93
N ILE A 94 -17.19 0.01 -2.70
CA ILE A 94 -17.40 -0.35 -4.12
C ILE A 94 -17.93 -1.78 -4.33
N ARG A 95 -18.03 -2.56 -3.24
CA ARG A 95 -18.40 -3.97 -3.22
C ARG A 95 -19.87 -4.16 -3.59
N LEU A 96 -20.15 -5.13 -4.44
CA LEU A 96 -21.53 -5.46 -4.83
C LEU A 96 -22.23 -6.35 -3.78
N PRO A 97 -23.56 -6.29 -3.68
CA PRO A 97 -24.34 -7.18 -2.81
C PRO A 97 -24.06 -8.67 -3.10
N GLU A 98 -24.01 -9.05 -4.37
CA GLU A 98 -23.71 -10.43 -4.81
C GLU A 98 -22.29 -10.87 -4.44
N GLU A 99 -21.32 -9.96 -4.56
CA GLU A 99 -19.94 -10.20 -4.15
C GLU A 99 -19.83 -10.43 -2.63
N ARG A 100 -20.74 -9.86 -1.83
CA ARG A 100 -20.77 -10.07 -0.37
C ARG A 100 -21.12 -11.52 -0.01
N ALA A 101 -22.00 -12.16 -0.77
CA ALA A 101 -22.37 -13.57 -0.58
C ALA A 101 -21.31 -14.54 -1.13
N TYR A 102 -20.49 -14.08 -2.08
CA TYR A 102 -19.45 -14.90 -2.68
C TYR A 102 -18.25 -15.12 -1.73
N ARG A 103 -17.98 -16.40 -1.40
CA ARG A 103 -16.89 -16.80 -0.49
C ARG A 103 -16.02 -17.91 -1.12
N PRO A 104 -15.16 -17.58 -2.10
CA PRO A 104 -14.29 -18.56 -2.73
C PRO A 104 -13.21 -19.03 -1.75
N PRO A 105 -12.92 -20.34 -1.66
CA PRO A 105 -11.86 -20.85 -0.80
C PRO A 105 -10.49 -20.27 -1.16
N LEU A 106 -10.24 -20.01 -2.45
CA LEU A 106 -8.99 -19.43 -2.94
C LEU A 106 -8.68 -18.04 -2.35
N ALA A 107 -9.69 -17.26 -1.93
CA ALA A 107 -9.43 -15.95 -1.32
C ALA A 107 -8.65 -16.07 0.01
N TRP A 108 -8.77 -17.20 0.71
CA TRP A 108 -8.03 -17.47 1.96
C TRP A 108 -6.52 -17.66 1.75
N ALA A 109 -6.06 -17.81 0.51
CA ALA A 109 -4.63 -17.86 0.21
C ALA A 109 -3.89 -16.59 0.65
N VAL A 110 -4.54 -15.41 0.60
CA VAL A 110 -3.89 -14.15 0.97
C VAL A 110 -3.69 -14.02 2.48
N PRO A 111 -4.71 -14.23 3.35
CA PRO A 111 -4.49 -14.31 4.79
C PRO A 111 -3.46 -15.38 5.20
N ALA A 112 -3.45 -16.54 4.54
CA ALA A 112 -2.45 -17.58 4.80
C ALA A 112 -1.03 -17.11 4.45
N PHE A 113 -0.86 -16.44 3.31
CA PHE A 113 0.39 -15.82 2.90
C PHE A 113 0.86 -14.75 3.90
N CYS A 114 -0.02 -13.83 4.29
CA CYS A 114 0.28 -12.80 5.29
C CYS A 114 0.63 -13.41 6.66
N ALA A 115 -0.05 -14.49 7.07
CA ALA A 115 0.31 -15.18 8.32
C ALA A 115 1.73 -15.77 8.28
N VAL A 116 2.12 -16.39 7.16
CA VAL A 116 3.47 -16.92 6.95
C VAL A 116 4.50 -15.79 6.94
N MET A 117 4.22 -14.70 6.22
CA MET A 117 5.09 -13.54 6.17
C MET A 117 5.19 -12.82 7.53
N GLY A 118 4.11 -12.73 8.28
CA GLY A 118 4.13 -12.18 9.64
C GLY A 118 5.02 -12.98 10.57
N LEU A 119 4.91 -14.32 10.57
CA LEU A 119 5.82 -15.18 11.33
C LEU A 119 7.28 -14.98 10.91
N TYR A 120 7.52 -14.74 9.62
CA TYR A 120 8.84 -14.44 9.11
C TYR A 120 9.36 -13.08 9.61
N PHE A 121 8.53 -12.04 9.59
CA PHE A 121 8.89 -10.70 10.05
C PHE A 121 9.05 -10.59 11.57
N PHE A 122 8.64 -11.58 12.37
CA PHE A 122 8.87 -11.58 13.83
C PHE A 122 10.35 -11.55 14.23
N GLN A 123 11.27 -11.84 13.32
CA GLN A 123 12.69 -11.64 13.55
C GLN A 123 13.14 -10.16 13.48
N TRP A 124 12.27 -9.25 13.02
CA TRP A 124 12.54 -7.82 12.86
C TRP A 124 11.41 -6.94 13.40
N GLY A 125 11.74 -5.91 14.18
CA GLY A 125 10.77 -4.91 14.62
C GLY A 125 9.88 -5.34 15.80
N ASP A 126 8.72 -4.69 15.93
CA ASP A 126 7.76 -4.88 17.03
C ASP A 126 6.67 -5.89 16.67
N TYR A 127 6.46 -6.88 17.55
CA TYR A 127 5.48 -7.94 17.32
C TYR A 127 4.05 -7.42 17.16
N PHE A 128 3.65 -6.42 17.96
CA PHE A 128 2.27 -5.93 17.95
C PHE A 128 1.96 -5.19 16.66
N LEU A 129 2.85 -4.27 16.23
CA LEU A 129 2.67 -3.53 14.98
C LEU A 129 2.76 -4.46 13.76
N ASN A 130 3.68 -5.43 13.75
CA ASN A 130 3.78 -6.42 12.68
C ASN A 130 2.51 -7.26 12.57
N ILE A 131 1.98 -7.76 13.70
CA ILE A 131 0.71 -8.51 13.70
C ILE A 131 -0.43 -7.64 13.16
N LEU A 132 -0.51 -6.39 13.61
CA LEU A 132 -1.57 -5.48 13.18
C LEU A 132 -1.49 -5.18 11.68
N TRP A 133 -0.28 -4.97 11.17
CA TRP A 133 0.01 -4.75 9.75
C TRP A 133 -0.42 -5.96 8.90
N GLU A 134 0.02 -7.15 9.28
CA GLU A 134 -0.24 -8.40 8.55
C GLU A 134 -1.72 -8.80 8.58
N VAL A 135 -2.40 -8.61 9.71
CA VAL A 135 -3.84 -8.83 9.80
C VAL A 135 -4.58 -7.87 8.86
N LEU A 136 -4.19 -6.60 8.86
CA LEU A 136 -4.85 -5.59 8.05
C LEU A 136 -4.61 -5.80 6.54
N LEU A 137 -3.36 -6.07 6.14
CA LEU A 137 -3.03 -6.44 4.76
C LEU A 137 -3.69 -7.76 4.35
N GLY A 138 -3.79 -8.74 5.25
CA GLY A 138 -4.48 -10.00 5.01
C GLY A 138 -5.97 -9.82 4.74
N ILE A 139 -6.67 -8.98 5.53
CA ILE A 139 -8.09 -8.65 5.32
C ILE A 139 -8.28 -7.85 4.02
N CYS A 140 -7.39 -6.88 3.77
CA CYS A 140 -7.37 -6.06 2.56
C CYS A 140 -7.16 -6.91 1.30
N GLY A 141 -6.18 -7.81 1.33
CA GLY A 141 -5.84 -8.71 0.24
C GLY A 141 -6.87 -9.83 0.04
N TYR A 142 -7.47 -10.37 1.11
CA TYR A 142 -8.62 -11.27 1.02
C TYR A 142 -9.79 -10.60 0.27
N SER A 143 -10.11 -9.36 0.67
CA SER A 143 -11.17 -8.56 0.04
C SER A 143 -10.89 -8.34 -1.45
N ALA A 144 -9.63 -8.04 -1.78
CA ALA A 144 -9.20 -7.82 -3.16
C ALA A 144 -9.24 -9.10 -3.99
N LEU A 145 -8.65 -10.21 -3.52
CA LEU A 145 -8.64 -11.48 -4.27
C LEU A 145 -10.05 -12.01 -4.49
N ARG A 146 -10.90 -11.91 -3.48
CA ARG A 146 -12.31 -12.28 -3.61
C ARG A 146 -13.03 -11.43 -4.66
N GLY A 147 -12.88 -10.11 -4.61
CA GLY A 147 -13.45 -9.19 -5.60
C GLY A 147 -12.91 -9.44 -7.00
N LEU A 148 -11.62 -9.74 -7.13
CA LEU A 148 -10.98 -10.12 -8.39
C LEU A 148 -11.60 -11.40 -8.97
N LEU A 149 -11.71 -12.45 -8.16
CA LEU A 149 -12.30 -13.72 -8.59
C LEU A 149 -13.77 -13.58 -8.97
N PHE A 150 -14.52 -12.71 -8.27
CA PHE A 150 -15.88 -12.38 -8.62
C PHE A 150 -15.96 -11.62 -9.95
N ALA A 151 -15.22 -10.52 -10.08
CA ALA A 151 -15.21 -9.68 -11.28
C ALA A 151 -14.82 -10.46 -12.54
N ARG A 152 -13.92 -11.44 -12.43
CA ARG A 152 -13.52 -12.33 -13.54
C ARG A 152 -14.64 -13.23 -14.05
N ARG A 153 -15.69 -13.47 -13.25
CA ARG A 153 -16.89 -14.23 -13.67
C ARG A 153 -17.94 -13.34 -14.33
N GLN A 154 -17.78 -12.02 -14.22
CA GLN A 154 -18.73 -11.06 -14.76
C GLN A 154 -18.37 -10.67 -16.20
N SER A 155 -19.32 -10.03 -16.87
CA SER A 155 -19.19 -9.51 -18.23
C SER A 155 -19.33 -7.98 -18.23
N GLY A 156 -18.87 -7.33 -19.30
CA GLY A 156 -19.01 -5.88 -19.47
C GLY A 156 -18.33 -5.05 -18.38
N GLY A 157 -19.00 -3.97 -17.96
CA GLY A 157 -18.50 -2.99 -16.98
C GLY A 157 -18.07 -3.59 -15.64
N LEU A 158 -18.77 -4.61 -15.14
CA LEU A 158 -18.47 -5.28 -13.88
C LEU A 158 -17.13 -6.04 -13.92
N ARG A 159 -16.72 -6.56 -15.08
CA ARG A 159 -15.42 -7.22 -15.26
C ARG A 159 -14.28 -6.22 -15.09
N SER A 160 -14.50 -4.95 -15.38
CA SER A 160 -13.47 -3.92 -15.27
C SER A 160 -12.97 -3.69 -13.82
N ARG A 161 -13.80 -4.02 -12.82
CA ARG A 161 -13.42 -3.94 -11.40
C ARG A 161 -12.25 -4.85 -11.04
N GLN A 162 -11.96 -5.86 -11.87
CA GLN A 162 -10.77 -6.71 -11.74
C GLN A 162 -9.46 -5.92 -11.70
N TYR A 163 -9.39 -4.77 -12.39
CA TYR A 163 -8.17 -3.96 -12.42
C TYR A 163 -7.92 -3.25 -11.08
N PHE A 164 -8.97 -2.78 -10.42
CA PHE A 164 -8.84 -2.18 -9.08
C PHE A 164 -8.42 -3.22 -8.06
N HIS A 165 -9.09 -4.38 -8.03
CA HIS A 165 -8.69 -5.47 -7.13
C HIS A 165 -7.29 -6.00 -7.43
N GLY A 166 -6.91 -6.08 -8.71
CA GLY A 166 -5.55 -6.42 -9.13
C GLY A 166 -4.51 -5.42 -8.64
N ALA A 167 -4.80 -4.12 -8.71
CA ALA A 167 -3.92 -3.07 -8.17
C ALA A 167 -3.74 -3.19 -6.65
N VAL A 168 -4.82 -3.47 -5.91
CA VAL A 168 -4.72 -3.70 -4.45
C VAL A 168 -3.87 -4.93 -4.13
N LEU A 169 -4.01 -6.03 -4.88
CA LEU A 169 -3.15 -7.20 -4.69
C LEU A 169 -1.70 -6.93 -5.04
N ALA A 170 -1.43 -6.15 -6.08
CA ALA A 170 -0.08 -5.73 -6.43
C ALA A 170 0.53 -4.88 -5.31
N PHE A 171 -0.23 -3.94 -4.75
CA PHE A 171 0.18 -3.17 -3.56
C PHE A 171 0.54 -4.10 -2.39
N VAL A 172 -0.33 -5.06 -2.03
CA VAL A 172 -0.05 -6.02 -0.95
C VAL A 172 1.24 -6.80 -1.22
N LEU A 173 1.43 -7.35 -2.43
CA LEU A 173 2.62 -8.15 -2.74
C LEU A 173 3.91 -7.33 -2.76
N LEU A 174 3.86 -6.12 -3.33
CA LEU A 174 5.02 -5.22 -3.40
C LEU A 174 5.42 -4.70 -2.02
N GLU A 175 4.44 -4.46 -1.14
CA GLU A 175 4.70 -4.09 0.26
C GLU A 175 5.48 -5.19 0.98
N HIS A 176 5.04 -6.45 0.88
CA HIS A 176 5.79 -7.57 1.47
C HIS A 176 7.19 -7.71 0.84
N GLY A 177 7.29 -7.51 -0.47
CA GLY A 177 8.58 -7.51 -1.17
C GLY A 177 9.53 -6.43 -0.68
N LEU A 178 9.02 -5.22 -0.43
CA LEU A 178 9.75 -4.10 0.14
C LEU A 178 10.27 -4.44 1.55
N TRP A 179 9.43 -5.01 2.41
CA TRP A 179 9.80 -5.44 3.75
C TRP A 179 10.87 -6.53 3.75
N VAL A 180 10.72 -7.56 2.90
CA VAL A 180 11.73 -8.62 2.74
C VAL A 180 13.05 -8.02 2.21
N ALA A 181 12.98 -7.10 1.26
CA ALA A 181 14.17 -6.48 0.67
C ALA A 181 14.92 -5.63 1.70
N SER A 182 14.19 -4.86 2.51
CA SER A 182 14.73 -4.05 3.62
C SER A 182 15.51 -4.90 4.63
N GLY A 183 15.03 -6.10 4.95
CA GLY A 183 15.67 -6.99 5.91
C GLY A 183 17.00 -7.60 5.46
N HIS A 184 17.22 -7.83 4.15
CA HIS A 184 18.39 -8.58 3.65
C HIS A 184 19.40 -7.75 2.87
N TRP A 185 18.96 -6.72 2.13
CA TRP A 185 19.85 -5.95 1.27
C TRP A 185 20.17 -4.61 1.90
N GLN A 186 21.30 -4.56 2.59
CA GLN A 186 21.85 -3.32 3.15
C GLN A 186 22.86 -2.73 2.16
N GLY A 187 22.61 -1.49 1.70
CA GLY A 187 23.56 -0.78 0.83
C GLY A 187 22.91 0.26 -0.08
N GLY A 188 23.62 1.37 -0.31
CA GLY A 188 23.16 2.54 -1.06
C GLY A 188 23.38 2.47 -2.57
N THR A 189 23.18 1.32 -3.19
CA THR A 189 23.31 1.17 -4.65
C THR A 189 21.96 0.97 -5.30
N LEU A 190 21.77 1.48 -6.52
CA LEU A 190 20.53 1.27 -7.30
C LEU A 190 20.28 -0.20 -7.67
N LEU A 191 21.27 -1.07 -7.52
CA LEU A 191 21.10 -2.51 -7.68
C LEU A 191 20.43 -3.18 -6.48
N ASN A 192 20.25 -2.44 -5.36
CA ASN A 192 19.54 -2.94 -4.20
C ASN A 192 18.05 -3.14 -4.55
N PRO A 193 17.50 -4.37 -4.43
CA PRO A 193 16.11 -4.67 -4.76
C PRO A 193 15.10 -3.83 -3.98
N TYR A 194 15.47 -3.32 -2.80
CA TYR A 194 14.64 -2.42 -2.00
C TYR A 194 14.10 -1.24 -2.82
N TYR A 195 14.98 -0.53 -3.54
CA TYR A 195 14.58 0.65 -4.32
C TYR A 195 13.65 0.28 -5.48
N TRP A 196 13.81 -0.90 -6.07
CA TRP A 196 12.92 -1.38 -7.13
C TRP A 196 11.53 -1.69 -6.58
N PHE A 197 11.44 -2.35 -5.42
CA PHE A 197 10.16 -2.55 -4.74
C PHE A 197 9.51 -1.22 -4.37
N ASP A 198 10.28 -0.24 -3.89
CA ASP A 198 9.77 1.09 -3.54
C ASP A 198 9.23 1.85 -4.76
N PHE A 199 9.96 1.84 -5.89
CA PHE A 199 9.49 2.46 -7.13
C PHE A 199 8.27 1.74 -7.72
N LEU A 200 8.23 0.41 -7.64
CA LEU A 200 7.07 -0.37 -8.09
C LEU A 200 5.86 -0.11 -7.20
N LEU A 201 6.05 -0.05 -5.87
CA LEU A 201 5.01 0.33 -4.93
C LEU A 201 4.49 1.73 -5.24
N SER A 202 5.39 2.68 -5.49
CA SER A 202 5.06 4.03 -5.93
C SER A 202 4.21 4.03 -7.21
N ALA A 203 4.53 3.15 -8.18
CA ALA A 203 3.75 2.99 -9.39
C ALA A 203 2.33 2.47 -9.12
N THR A 204 2.13 1.60 -8.12
CA THR A 204 0.78 1.11 -7.77
C THR A 204 -0.16 2.24 -7.36
N PHE A 205 0.34 3.28 -6.68
CA PHE A 205 -0.46 4.44 -6.31
C PHE A 205 -1.05 5.13 -7.54
N PHE A 206 -0.28 5.32 -8.60
CA PHE A 206 -0.84 5.87 -9.85
C PHE A 206 -1.95 5.00 -10.43
N THR A 207 -1.87 3.68 -10.28
CA THR A 207 -2.88 2.78 -10.85
C THR A 207 -4.23 2.85 -10.15
N PHE A 208 -4.30 3.24 -8.87
CA PHE A 208 -5.57 3.35 -8.15
C PHE A 208 -6.51 4.41 -8.74
N LEU A 209 -5.97 5.51 -9.28
CA LEU A 209 -6.78 6.57 -9.88
C LEU A 209 -7.62 6.10 -11.09
N PRO A 210 -7.02 5.59 -12.19
CA PRO A 210 -7.77 5.13 -13.35
C PRO A 210 -8.59 3.87 -13.05
N THR A 211 -8.09 2.97 -12.20
CA THR A 211 -8.80 1.72 -11.89
C THR A 211 -10.02 1.97 -11.01
N LEU A 212 -9.94 2.87 -10.02
CA LEU A 212 -11.11 3.29 -9.24
C LEU A 212 -12.11 4.04 -10.10
N LYS A 213 -11.64 4.96 -10.95
CA LYS A 213 -12.53 5.69 -11.89
C LYS A 213 -13.37 4.70 -12.69
N LYS A 214 -12.71 3.70 -13.29
CA LYS A 214 -13.35 2.66 -14.08
C LYS A 214 -14.30 1.79 -13.25
N ALA A 215 -13.94 1.47 -12.01
CA ALA A 215 -14.76 0.67 -11.12
C ALA A 215 -16.04 1.38 -10.63
N VAL A 216 -16.05 2.72 -10.62
CA VAL A 216 -17.18 3.54 -10.14
C VAL A 216 -18.08 4.02 -11.28
N THR A 217 -17.57 4.22 -12.50
CA THR A 217 -18.37 4.67 -13.65
C THR A 217 -19.18 3.56 -14.33
N GLU A 218 -18.91 2.30 -14.02
CA GLU A 218 -19.49 1.10 -14.62
C GLU A 218 -20.32 0.30 -13.60
#